data_AF-A0A0D2YJ93-F1
#
_entry.id   AF-A0A0D2YJ93-F1
#
_cell.length_a   1.000
_cell.length_b   1.000
_cell.length_c   1.000
_cell.angle_alpha   90.00
_cell.angle_beta   90.00
_cell.angle_gamma   90.00
#
_symmetry.space_group_name_H-M   'P 1'
#
loop_
_entity.id
_entity.type
_entity.pdbx_description
1 polymer ?
#
loop_
_entity_poly.entity_id
_entity_poly.type
_entity_poly.pdbx_seq_one_letter_code
_entity_poly.pdbx_strand_id
1 'polypeptide(L)'
;MGCFSRFSGWKLTAVYLTILVSTLTTLLFVTLFVSLFALKSDDEEDTVTDGRDAGDALGQSVLYKGNCDTTAKANLWIHLLINIVSTGILASSNFFMQGLVAPTRAEVDAAHRSGHWLEIGVQSLKNFRFLGWRKVLFWSLFSVSSVPLHLVFNGCVLESKGTNGFTVMIGSEELTQGGWKGLPSITAAYYDKLNYSDRSQGDGNPESLEKLKPINDSFVVNSTSGNWVQLTLGECMDRYNNPEQALTHWRHLMMIIYDYDDIYRNDTVGWKRADVLMNTTNTTDLNVMNPLWTVDSFTRTGRTSEASGSNNQYLSNPDATYLSRGYDSGGTFQDGYGGINLYGTWYMQGTRNVYDAQSGAIITDPRVFKHKYRVMQVDRCYSEKYEAPCRLSIANSLLLIVCVMCLFKTFLCVLVLKLRVWGNENPLMTPGDAIASFISRPDDETRGMCTLTMEDLRKTAKPTPTRLGETDQNYKWLQGPRQWQNNSPRKFGKAVPRNIWVLSSLLIGCSLVVASVMLSIAIQGQSL
;
A
#
# COMPACT_ATOMS: atom_id res chain seq x y z
N MET A 1 -38.24 23.76 0.26
CA MET A 1 -38.84 22.60 -0.46
C MET A 1 -39.63 22.94 -1.74
N GLY A 2 -39.72 24.21 -2.18
CA GLY A 2 -40.54 24.60 -3.36
C GLY A 2 -39.89 24.52 -4.76
N CYS A 3 -38.60 24.13 -4.89
CA CYS A 3 -37.90 24.12 -6.18
C CYS A 3 -38.01 22.77 -6.95
N PHE A 4 -38.43 21.70 -6.28
CA PHE A 4 -38.46 20.34 -6.85
C PHE A 4 -39.79 19.95 -7.51
N SER A 5 -40.87 20.73 -7.32
CA SER A 5 -42.21 20.42 -7.86
C SER A 5 -42.31 20.50 -9.39
N ARG A 6 -41.25 20.97 -10.07
CA ARG A 6 -41.21 21.15 -11.53
C ARG A 6 -40.59 19.96 -12.28
N PHE A 7 -40.01 18.98 -11.58
CA PHE A 7 -39.37 17.82 -12.20
C PHE A 7 -40.14 16.53 -11.85
N SER A 8 -40.48 15.73 -12.88
CA SER A 8 -41.14 14.43 -12.73
C SER A 8 -40.35 13.33 -13.44
N GLY A 9 -40.45 12.11 -12.92
CA GLY A 9 -39.78 10.92 -13.45
C GLY A 9 -38.26 10.98 -13.34
N TRP A 10 -37.57 10.52 -14.38
CA TRP A 10 -36.11 10.38 -14.41
C TRP A 10 -35.34 11.68 -14.16
N LYS A 11 -35.91 12.85 -14.49
CA LYS A 11 -35.26 14.16 -14.26
C LYS A 11 -35.08 14.43 -12.77
N LEU A 12 -36.04 14.03 -11.95
CA LEU A 12 -35.95 14.16 -10.50
C LEU A 12 -34.82 13.27 -9.95
N THR A 13 -34.74 12.02 -10.41
CA THR A 13 -33.64 11.11 -10.09
C THR A 13 -32.28 11.67 -10.51
N ALA A 14 -32.18 12.25 -11.71
CA ALA A 14 -30.95 12.88 -12.20
C ALA A 14 -30.50 14.03 -11.29
N VAL A 15 -31.44 14.87 -10.83
CA VAL A 15 -31.13 15.96 -9.90
C VAL A 15 -30.67 15.42 -8.55
N TYR A 16 -31.35 14.42 -7.97
CA TYR A 16 -30.91 13.80 -6.71
C TYR A 16 -29.51 13.21 -6.81
N LEU A 17 -29.22 12.48 -7.88
CA LEU A 17 -27.90 11.90 -8.12
C LEU A 17 -26.82 12.96 -8.37
N THR A 18 -27.17 14.09 -8.99
CA THR A 18 -26.27 15.23 -9.13
C THR A 18 -25.95 15.87 -7.79
N ILE A 19 -26.96 16.05 -6.92
CA ILE A 19 -26.77 16.57 -5.56
C ILE A 19 -25.89 15.61 -4.76
N LEU A 20 -26.19 14.31 -4.79
CA LEU A 20 -25.40 13.28 -4.11
C LEU A 20 -23.92 13.35 -4.53
N VAL A 21 -23.62 13.30 -5.84
CA VAL A 21 -22.23 13.37 -6.32
C VAL A 21 -21.58 14.69 -5.94
N SER A 22 -22.29 15.82 -6.04
CA SER A 22 -21.77 17.12 -5.62
C SER A 22 -21.41 17.15 -4.13
N THR A 23 -22.29 16.61 -3.26
CA THR A 23 -22.04 16.55 -1.81
C THR A 23 -20.85 15.65 -1.48
N LEU A 24 -20.74 14.47 -2.12
CA LEU A 24 -19.61 13.58 -1.95
C LEU A 24 -18.31 14.23 -2.43
N THR A 25 -18.32 14.90 -3.59
CA THR A 25 -17.18 15.67 -4.09
C THR A 25 -16.76 16.73 -3.07
N THR A 26 -17.69 17.52 -2.52
CA THR A 26 -17.35 18.53 -1.51
C THR A 26 -16.76 17.91 -0.23
N LEU A 27 -17.30 16.77 0.21
CA LEU A 27 -16.76 16.06 1.38
C LEU A 27 -15.31 15.60 1.12
N LEU A 28 -15.02 15.05 -0.07
CA LEU A 28 -13.66 14.63 -0.43
C LEU A 28 -12.68 15.80 -0.49
N PHE A 29 -13.09 16.96 -1.01
CA PHE A 29 -12.25 18.17 -0.98
C PHE A 29 -12.02 18.68 0.44
N VAL A 30 -13.03 18.60 1.32
CA VAL A 30 -12.86 18.93 2.75
C VAL A 30 -11.88 17.95 3.39
N THR A 31 -11.99 16.64 3.12
CA THR A 31 -11.04 15.65 3.60
C THR A 31 -9.62 15.92 3.10
N LEU A 32 -9.45 16.26 1.82
CA LEU A 32 -8.15 16.63 1.26
C LEU A 32 -7.59 17.88 1.94
N PHE A 33 -8.42 18.91 2.17
CA PHE A 33 -8.02 20.13 2.85
C PHE A 33 -7.58 19.84 4.29
N VAL A 34 -8.36 19.06 5.04
CA VAL A 34 -8.01 18.62 6.41
C VAL A 34 -6.72 17.81 6.38
N SER A 35 -6.54 16.92 5.40
CA SER A 35 -5.33 16.12 5.24
C SER A 35 -4.08 16.97 5.02
N LEU A 36 -4.18 18.00 4.16
CA LEU A 36 -3.05 18.87 3.82
C LEU A 36 -2.70 19.89 4.91
N PHE A 37 -3.68 20.39 5.67
CA PHE A 37 -3.47 21.54 6.56
C PHE A 37 -3.68 21.25 8.04
N ALA A 38 -4.40 20.19 8.41
CA ALA A 38 -4.73 19.89 9.80
C ALA A 38 -4.04 18.61 10.30
N LEU A 39 -3.68 17.68 9.42
CA LEU A 39 -2.93 16.49 9.78
C LEU A 39 -1.42 16.75 9.69
N LYS A 40 -0.65 16.08 10.55
CA LYS A 40 0.81 16.15 10.55
C LYS A 40 1.34 15.46 9.28
N SER A 41 2.16 16.18 8.52
CA SER A 41 2.84 15.67 7.33
C SER A 41 3.98 14.73 7.73
N ASP A 42 4.18 13.67 6.95
CA ASP A 42 5.21 12.65 7.19
C ASP A 42 6.67 13.19 7.03
N ASP A 43 6.87 14.39 6.49
CA ASP A 43 8.20 14.99 6.29
C ASP A 43 8.91 15.45 7.59
N GLU A 44 8.31 15.25 8.76
CA GLU A 44 8.79 15.80 10.04
C GLU A 44 9.43 14.77 10.99
N GLU A 45 9.79 13.56 10.52
CA GLU A 45 10.50 12.55 11.32
C GLU A 45 11.69 11.97 10.49
N ASP A 46 12.80 12.72 10.48
CA ASP A 46 14.19 12.34 10.15
C ASP A 46 14.40 11.17 9.17
N THR A 47 14.48 11.46 7.87
CA THR A 47 15.40 10.72 6.99
C THR A 47 15.98 11.62 5.92
N VAL A 48 17.30 11.82 5.96
CA VAL A 48 18.10 12.19 4.80
C VAL A 48 18.03 11.01 3.82
N THR A 49 17.05 11.03 2.92
CA THR A 49 16.98 10.04 1.83
C THR A 49 17.66 10.59 0.60
N ASP A 50 18.69 9.87 0.16
CA ASP A 50 19.44 10.11 -1.07
C ASP A 50 18.53 9.86 -2.30
N GLY A 51 17.86 10.91 -2.76
CA GLY A 51 17.65 11.25 -4.17
C GLY A 51 17.01 10.26 -5.15
N ARG A 52 16.41 9.14 -4.75
CA ARG A 52 15.87 8.14 -5.72
C ARG A 52 14.43 7.68 -5.57
N ASP A 53 13.73 7.98 -4.49
CA ASP A 53 12.30 7.69 -4.40
C ASP A 53 11.52 8.98 -4.67
N ALA A 54 10.81 9.01 -5.81
CA ALA A 54 9.82 10.04 -6.06
C ALA A 54 8.69 9.87 -5.03
N GLY A 55 8.87 10.50 -3.86
CA GLY A 55 7.85 10.59 -2.83
C GLY A 55 6.55 11.16 -3.41
N ASP A 56 5.44 10.92 -2.70
CA ASP A 56 4.15 11.53 -3.04
C ASP A 56 4.35 13.04 -3.25
N ALA A 57 4.00 13.57 -4.43
CA ALA A 57 4.24 14.97 -4.79
C ALA A 57 3.51 15.98 -3.86
N LEU A 58 2.50 15.53 -3.12
CA LEU A 58 1.78 16.30 -2.10
C LEU A 58 2.02 15.79 -0.68
N GLY A 59 2.98 14.87 -0.50
CA GLY A 59 3.31 14.23 0.76
C GLY A 59 2.23 13.26 1.26
N GLN A 60 2.56 12.56 2.33
CA GLN A 60 1.62 11.70 3.07
C GLN A 60 1.25 12.37 4.39
N SER A 61 -0.01 12.20 4.79
CA SER A 61 -0.53 12.74 6.04
C SER A 61 -0.90 11.63 7.01
N VAL A 62 -0.38 11.67 8.24
CA VAL A 62 -0.66 10.65 9.25
C VAL A 62 -2.05 10.88 9.84
N LEU A 63 -2.96 9.93 9.60
CA LEU A 63 -4.30 9.93 10.18
C LEU A 63 -4.30 9.36 11.61
N TYR A 64 -3.52 8.30 11.84
CA TYR A 64 -3.39 7.66 13.14
C TYR A 64 -2.03 6.97 13.28
N LYS A 65 -1.39 7.10 14.45
CA LYS A 65 -0.16 6.37 14.83
C LYS A 65 -0.40 5.76 16.22
N GLY A 66 -0.30 4.45 16.35
CA GLY A 66 -0.61 3.76 17.61
C GLY A 66 -0.71 2.24 17.48
N ASN A 67 -1.66 1.65 18.20
CA ASN A 67 -1.83 0.19 18.24
C ASN A 67 -2.25 -0.36 16.86
N CYS A 68 -1.60 -1.44 16.43
CA CYS A 68 -1.85 -2.12 15.16
C CYS A 68 -3.26 -2.70 15.02
N ASP A 69 -3.89 -3.20 16.09
CA ASP A 69 -5.26 -3.71 16.05
C ASP A 69 -6.28 -2.61 15.78
N THR A 70 -6.08 -1.45 16.40
CA THR A 70 -6.91 -0.25 16.17
C THR A 70 -6.71 0.26 14.75
N THR A 71 -5.46 0.28 14.28
CA THR A 71 -5.09 0.68 12.91
C THR A 71 -5.75 -0.22 11.88
N ALA A 72 -5.65 -1.55 12.03
CA ALA A 72 -6.24 -2.53 11.13
C ALA A 72 -7.78 -2.42 11.09
N LYS A 73 -8.43 -2.24 12.25
CA LYS A 73 -9.89 -2.00 12.31
C LYS A 73 -10.29 -0.70 11.61
N ALA A 74 -9.55 0.38 11.85
CA ALA A 74 -9.81 1.66 11.20
C ALA A 74 -9.62 1.56 9.68
N ASN A 75 -8.55 0.91 9.22
CA ASN A 75 -8.26 0.65 7.82
C ASN A 75 -9.42 -0.10 7.14
N LEU A 76 -9.91 -1.19 7.76
CA LEU A 76 -11.06 -1.95 7.29
C LEU A 76 -12.31 -1.08 7.11
N TRP A 77 -12.68 -0.29 8.13
CA TRP A 77 -13.89 0.54 8.08
C TRP A 77 -13.78 1.68 7.06
N ILE A 78 -12.60 2.28 6.92
CA ILE A 78 -12.36 3.34 5.94
C ILE A 78 -12.44 2.79 4.52
N HIS A 79 -11.84 1.63 4.24
CA HIS A 79 -11.98 0.98 2.93
C HIS A 79 -13.43 0.58 2.63
N LEU A 80 -14.19 0.13 3.63
CA LEU A 80 -15.62 -0.13 3.44
C LEU A 80 -16.37 1.15 3.05
N LEU A 81 -16.10 2.27 3.74
CA LEU A 81 -16.70 3.57 3.42
C LEU A 81 -16.31 4.05 2.02
N ILE A 82 -15.03 3.94 1.65
CA ILE A 82 -14.51 4.26 0.31
C ILE A 82 -15.29 3.49 -0.75
N ASN A 83 -15.49 2.19 -0.55
CA ASN A 83 -16.22 1.35 -1.50
C ASN A 83 -17.70 1.74 -1.60
N ILE A 84 -18.37 2.09 -0.50
CA ILE A 84 -19.75 2.60 -0.51
C ILE A 84 -19.84 3.91 -1.30
N VAL A 85 -18.97 4.89 -0.99
CA VAL A 85 -18.92 6.19 -1.67
C VAL A 85 -18.63 6.02 -3.16
N SER A 86 -17.62 5.23 -3.50
CA SER A 86 -17.23 4.98 -4.88
C SER A 86 -18.35 4.30 -5.68
N THR A 87 -19.04 3.32 -5.06
CA THR A 87 -20.20 2.65 -5.68
C THR A 87 -21.34 3.65 -5.93
N GLY A 88 -21.62 4.56 -5.00
CA GLY A 88 -22.63 5.62 -5.19
C GLY A 88 -22.30 6.54 -6.37
N ILE A 89 -21.03 6.95 -6.50
CA ILE A 89 -20.56 7.79 -7.62
C ILE A 89 -20.65 7.02 -8.95
N LEU A 90 -20.30 5.74 -8.95
CA LEU A 90 -20.40 4.88 -10.13
C LEU A 90 -21.85 4.65 -10.54
N ALA A 91 -22.75 4.40 -9.59
CA ALA A 91 -24.19 4.24 -9.83
C ALA A 91 -24.80 5.50 -10.46
N SER A 92 -24.42 6.69 -9.95
CA SER A 92 -24.81 7.97 -10.56
C SER A 92 -24.30 8.10 -12.00
N SER A 93 -23.02 7.81 -12.22
CA SER A 93 -22.41 7.84 -13.57
C SER A 93 -23.13 6.88 -14.52
N ASN A 94 -23.49 5.69 -14.04
CA ASN A 94 -24.21 4.68 -14.79
C ASN A 94 -25.63 5.13 -15.16
N PHE A 95 -26.34 5.77 -14.25
CA PHE A 95 -27.66 6.34 -14.52
C PHE A 95 -27.62 7.38 -15.66
N PHE A 96 -26.65 8.32 -15.60
CA PHE A 96 -26.47 9.30 -16.67
C PHE A 96 -26.07 8.63 -18.00
N MET A 97 -25.18 7.64 -17.96
CA MET A 97 -24.81 6.86 -19.14
C MET A 97 -26.04 6.19 -19.77
N GLN A 98 -26.90 5.53 -19.00
CA GLN A 98 -28.12 4.91 -19.51
C GLN A 98 -29.07 5.94 -20.14
N GLY A 99 -29.24 7.10 -19.50
CA GLY A 99 -30.01 8.20 -20.09
C GLY A 99 -29.44 8.73 -21.40
N LEU A 100 -28.12 8.80 -21.53
CA LEU A 100 -27.46 9.27 -22.75
C LEU A 100 -27.57 8.27 -23.91
N VAL A 101 -27.66 6.97 -23.63
CA VAL A 101 -27.87 5.91 -24.64
C VAL A 101 -29.34 5.75 -25.02
N ALA A 102 -30.26 6.24 -24.18
CA ALA A 102 -31.69 6.20 -24.44
C ALA A 102 -32.06 7.08 -25.67
N PRO A 103 -32.70 6.50 -26.70
CA PRO A 103 -33.10 7.24 -27.88
C PRO A 103 -34.35 8.08 -27.60
N THR A 104 -34.50 9.17 -28.34
CA THR A 104 -35.72 9.99 -28.42
C THR A 104 -36.67 9.41 -29.46
N ARG A 105 -37.93 9.84 -29.44
CA ARG A 105 -38.94 9.34 -30.39
C ARG A 105 -38.54 9.65 -31.83
N ALA A 106 -38.03 10.85 -32.11
CA ALA A 106 -37.53 11.23 -33.42
C ALA A 106 -36.33 10.39 -33.90
N GLU A 107 -35.40 10.02 -33.01
CA GLU A 107 -34.27 9.14 -33.35
C GLU A 107 -34.76 7.72 -33.68
N VAL A 108 -35.79 7.23 -32.97
CA VAL A 108 -36.43 5.94 -33.29
C VAL A 108 -37.13 5.99 -34.66
N ASP A 109 -37.91 7.04 -34.94
CA ASP A 109 -38.56 7.23 -36.25
C ASP A 109 -37.55 7.30 -37.39
N ALA A 110 -36.41 7.95 -37.17
CA ALA A 110 -35.33 8.01 -38.15
C ALA A 110 -34.68 6.64 -38.39
N ALA A 111 -34.48 5.85 -37.33
CA ALA A 111 -33.97 4.49 -37.44
C ALA A 111 -34.96 3.57 -38.18
N HIS A 112 -36.25 3.64 -37.86
CA HIS A 112 -37.28 2.84 -38.52
C HIS A 112 -37.42 3.19 -40.02
N ARG A 113 -37.33 4.47 -40.39
CA ARG A 113 -37.24 4.90 -41.81
C ARG A 113 -36.05 4.31 -42.56
N SER A 114 -35.00 3.91 -41.86
CA SER A 114 -33.82 3.24 -42.44
C SER A 114 -33.88 1.70 -42.32
N GLY A 115 -35.00 1.12 -41.86
CA GLY A 115 -35.15 -0.33 -41.65
C GLY A 115 -34.40 -0.88 -40.45
N HIS A 116 -33.98 -0.03 -39.51
CA HIS A 116 -33.21 -0.41 -38.34
C HIS A 116 -34.02 -0.26 -37.05
N TRP A 117 -33.77 -1.13 -36.08
CA TRP A 117 -34.35 -1.04 -34.74
C TRP A 117 -33.31 -0.53 -33.72
N LEU A 118 -33.81 0.20 -32.72
CA LEU A 118 -33.06 0.65 -31.54
C LEU A 118 -33.50 -0.13 -30.30
N GLU A 119 -32.59 -0.26 -29.35
CA GLU A 119 -32.86 -0.92 -28.08
C GLU A 119 -33.20 0.14 -27.02
N ILE A 120 -34.29 -0.08 -26.27
CA ILE A 120 -34.80 0.85 -25.26
C ILE A 120 -34.74 0.20 -23.88
N GLY A 121 -34.33 0.95 -22.86
CA GLY A 121 -34.23 0.46 -21.48
C GLY A 121 -32.98 -0.38 -21.18
N VAL A 122 -32.02 -0.42 -22.11
CA VAL A 122 -30.75 -1.14 -21.95
C VAL A 122 -29.58 -0.28 -22.44
N GLN A 123 -28.38 -0.54 -21.90
CA GLN A 123 -27.17 0.17 -22.28
C GLN A 123 -26.59 -0.38 -23.60
N SER A 124 -27.21 0.00 -24.72
CA SER A 124 -26.86 -0.49 -26.05
C SER A 124 -25.91 0.43 -26.82
N LEU A 125 -24.66 -0.01 -27.00
CA LEU A 125 -23.69 0.69 -27.87
C LEU A 125 -24.12 0.68 -29.34
N LYS A 126 -25.00 -0.25 -29.75
CA LYS A 126 -25.55 -0.32 -31.11
C LYS A 126 -26.29 0.97 -31.48
N ASN A 127 -26.93 1.60 -30.50
CA ASN A 127 -27.67 2.84 -30.69
C ASN A 127 -26.75 4.01 -31.10
N PHE A 128 -25.44 3.96 -30.82
CA PHE A 128 -24.52 5.11 -31.00
C PHE A 128 -24.53 5.65 -32.43
N ARG A 129 -24.69 4.78 -33.43
CA ARG A 129 -24.71 5.21 -34.84
C ARG A 129 -25.91 6.10 -35.19
N PHE A 130 -26.97 6.07 -34.38
CA PHE A 130 -28.22 6.80 -34.58
C PHE A 130 -28.42 7.94 -33.57
N LEU A 131 -27.58 8.00 -32.53
CA LEU A 131 -27.65 9.03 -31.49
C LEU A 131 -26.84 10.27 -31.92
N GLY A 132 -27.26 11.45 -31.46
CA GLY A 132 -26.49 12.67 -31.64
C GLY A 132 -25.09 12.62 -30.99
N TRP A 133 -24.08 13.22 -31.64
CA TRP A 133 -22.69 13.18 -31.18
C TRP A 133 -22.47 13.66 -29.74
N ARG A 134 -23.27 14.63 -29.27
CA ARG A 134 -23.21 15.12 -27.88
C ARG A 134 -23.49 14.02 -26.87
N LYS A 135 -24.48 13.16 -27.14
CA LYS A 135 -24.82 12.02 -26.27
C LYS A 135 -23.64 11.05 -26.16
N VAL A 136 -23.06 10.70 -27.31
CA VAL A 136 -21.91 9.79 -27.40
C VAL A 136 -20.68 10.38 -26.71
N LEU A 137 -20.43 11.69 -26.85
CA LEU A 137 -19.35 12.39 -26.18
C LEU A 137 -19.50 12.32 -24.65
N PHE A 138 -20.63 12.76 -24.10
CA PHE A 138 -20.85 12.74 -22.64
C PHE A 138 -20.81 11.32 -22.08
N TRP A 139 -21.38 10.36 -22.81
CA TRP A 139 -21.33 8.96 -22.42
C TRP A 139 -19.88 8.46 -22.32
N SER A 140 -19.05 8.80 -23.32
CA SER A 140 -17.64 8.41 -23.35
C SER A 140 -16.85 9.05 -22.21
N LEU A 141 -17.10 10.34 -21.92
CA LEU A 141 -16.47 11.05 -20.80
C LEU A 141 -16.84 10.44 -19.44
N PHE A 142 -18.10 10.06 -19.23
CA PHE A 142 -18.51 9.35 -18.01
C PHE A 142 -17.88 7.95 -17.91
N SER A 143 -17.78 7.24 -19.03
CA SER A 143 -17.20 5.89 -19.05
C SER A 143 -15.72 5.93 -18.70
N VAL A 144 -14.92 6.74 -19.40
CA VAL A 144 -13.46 6.83 -19.18
C VAL A 144 -13.12 7.34 -17.78
N SER A 145 -13.84 8.36 -17.28
CA SER A 145 -13.62 8.87 -15.92
C SER A 145 -14.05 7.92 -14.80
N SER A 146 -14.78 6.84 -15.10
CA SER A 146 -15.24 5.88 -14.09
C SER A 146 -14.29 4.71 -13.90
N VAL A 147 -13.51 4.33 -14.92
CA VAL A 147 -12.64 3.14 -14.88
C VAL A 147 -11.56 3.22 -13.78
N PRO A 148 -10.81 4.32 -13.61
CA PRO A 148 -9.73 4.36 -12.63
C PRO A 148 -10.19 4.65 -11.19
N LEU A 149 -11.43 5.12 -11.00
CA LEU A 149 -11.83 5.76 -9.74
C LEU A 149 -11.77 4.81 -8.54
N HIS A 150 -12.31 3.59 -8.66
CA HIS A 150 -12.27 2.61 -7.56
C HIS A 150 -10.83 2.19 -7.21
N LEU A 151 -9.96 2.05 -8.22
CA LEU A 151 -8.58 1.60 -8.02
C LEU A 151 -7.77 2.68 -7.32
N VAL A 152 -7.80 3.91 -7.83
CA VAL A 152 -7.07 5.04 -7.25
C VAL A 152 -7.59 5.37 -5.86
N PHE A 153 -8.92 5.32 -5.65
CA PHE A 153 -9.51 5.71 -4.38
C PHE A 153 -9.21 4.71 -3.25
N ASN A 154 -9.14 3.41 -3.54
CA ASN A 154 -8.65 2.45 -2.56
C ASN A 154 -7.17 2.67 -2.22
N GLY A 155 -6.35 3.17 -3.15
CA GLY A 155 -4.95 3.48 -2.89
C GLY A 155 -4.71 4.72 -2.01
N CYS A 156 -5.73 5.55 -1.76
CA CYS A 156 -5.56 6.80 -1.01
C CYS A 156 -5.25 6.60 0.48
N VAL A 157 -5.53 5.41 1.04
CA VAL A 157 -5.32 5.10 2.46
C VAL A 157 -4.31 3.98 2.54
N LEU A 158 -3.24 4.21 3.31
CA LEU A 158 -2.10 3.32 3.42
C LEU A 158 -1.92 2.92 4.88
N GLU A 159 -1.97 1.61 5.14
CA GLU A 159 -1.55 1.05 6.42
C GLU A 159 -0.08 0.66 6.33
N SER A 160 0.72 1.15 7.27
CA SER A 160 2.12 0.74 7.42
C SER A 160 2.35 0.21 8.84
N LYS A 161 3.05 -0.92 8.91
CA LYS A 161 3.49 -1.48 10.19
C LYS A 161 4.81 -0.82 10.57
N GLY A 162 4.88 -0.27 11.78
CA GLY A 162 6.13 0.19 12.34
C GLY A 162 7.10 -0.97 12.52
N THR A 163 8.38 -0.71 12.36
CA THR A 163 9.45 -1.61 12.79
C THR A 163 10.31 -0.90 13.82
N ASN A 164 10.78 -1.65 14.80
CA ASN A 164 11.68 -1.16 15.82
C ASN A 164 13.12 -1.32 15.34
N GLY A 165 13.85 -0.22 15.33
CA GLY A 165 15.31 -0.32 15.47
C GLY A 165 15.63 -0.85 16.86
N PHE A 166 16.65 -1.70 16.96
CA PHE A 166 17.15 -2.15 18.25
C PHE A 166 18.65 -1.89 18.41
N THR A 167 19.03 -1.67 19.65
CA THR A 167 20.42 -1.46 20.06
C THR A 167 20.84 -2.68 20.85
N VAL A 168 21.99 -3.27 20.51
CA VAL A 168 22.59 -4.35 21.30
C VAL A 168 23.68 -3.76 22.17
N MET A 169 23.66 -4.11 23.45
CA MET A 169 24.68 -3.70 24.42
C MET A 169 25.27 -4.91 25.11
N ILE A 170 26.56 -4.86 25.38
CA ILE A 170 27.27 -5.87 26.17
C ILE A 170 27.87 -5.19 27.38
N GLY A 171 27.77 -5.81 28.54
CA GLY A 171 28.59 -5.44 29.69
C GLY A 171 28.34 -6.29 30.92
N SER A 172 28.88 -5.83 32.03
CA SER A 172 28.70 -6.40 33.37
C SER A 172 27.31 -6.12 33.95
N GLU A 173 26.98 -6.78 35.06
CA GLU A 173 25.72 -6.61 35.80
C GLU A 173 25.38 -5.15 36.13
N GLU A 174 26.37 -4.29 36.36
CA GLU A 174 26.18 -2.87 36.67
C GLU A 174 25.42 -2.08 35.59
N LEU A 175 25.33 -2.61 34.36
CA LEU A 175 24.51 -2.01 33.30
C LEU A 175 23.02 -1.98 33.65
N THR A 176 22.53 -2.98 34.39
CA THR A 176 21.13 -3.08 34.81
C THR A 176 20.78 -2.09 35.93
N GLN A 177 21.80 -1.57 36.63
CA GLN A 177 21.68 -0.54 37.65
C GLN A 177 21.82 0.88 37.06
N GLY A 178 22.18 0.98 35.77
CA GLY A 178 22.38 2.23 35.04
C GLY A 178 23.51 3.12 35.56
N GLY A 179 24.56 2.49 36.13
CA GLY A 179 25.78 3.16 36.59
C GLY A 179 26.63 3.80 35.49
N TRP A 180 26.25 3.65 34.22
CA TRP A 180 27.03 4.06 33.04
C TRP A 180 26.59 5.38 32.40
N LYS A 181 25.53 6.02 32.93
CA LYS A 181 25.13 7.41 32.61
C LYS A 181 24.90 7.73 31.13
N GLY A 182 24.64 6.72 30.27
CA GLY A 182 24.47 6.94 28.84
C GLY A 182 25.77 7.18 28.06
N LEU A 183 26.95 6.89 28.65
CA LEU A 183 28.24 7.14 28.03
C LEU A 183 28.60 6.09 26.93
N PRO A 184 29.47 6.44 25.96
CA PRO A 184 29.91 5.52 24.91
C PRO A 184 30.58 4.26 25.47
N SER A 185 30.48 3.16 24.72
CA SER A 185 31.11 1.91 25.11
C SER A 185 32.64 1.99 25.18
N ILE A 186 33.26 1.03 25.89
CA ILE A 186 34.72 0.92 26.04
C ILE A 186 35.39 0.77 24.67
N THR A 187 34.79 0.00 23.77
CA THR A 187 35.27 -0.23 22.39
C THR A 187 35.10 1.00 21.50
N ALA A 188 34.00 1.74 21.62
CA ALA A 188 33.80 3.01 20.92
C ALA A 188 34.89 4.03 21.28
N ALA A 189 35.17 4.19 22.57
CA ALA A 189 36.22 5.10 23.04
C ALA A 189 37.63 4.67 22.57
N TYR A 190 37.88 3.37 22.37
CA TYR A 190 39.13 2.87 21.80
C TYR A 190 39.24 3.17 20.29
N TYR A 191 38.13 3.07 19.55
CA TYR A 191 38.11 3.39 18.12
C TYR A 191 38.36 4.88 17.85
N ASP A 192 37.74 5.78 18.62
CA ASP A 192 37.97 7.23 18.51
C ASP A 192 39.44 7.61 18.70
N LYS A 193 40.21 6.80 19.45
CA LYS A 193 41.67 6.96 19.60
C LYS A 193 42.44 6.63 18.31
N LEU A 194 41.98 5.65 17.53
CA LEU A 194 42.65 5.20 16.30
C LEU A 194 42.44 6.16 15.13
N ASN A 195 41.31 6.87 15.08
CA ASN A 195 40.98 7.84 14.02
C ASN A 195 41.44 9.29 14.33
N TYR A 196 42.33 9.49 15.31
CA TYR A 196 42.78 10.84 15.71
C TYR A 196 43.58 11.60 14.61
N SER A 197 43.93 10.95 13.50
CA SER A 197 44.66 11.57 12.38
C SER A 197 43.79 12.18 11.28
N ASP A 198 42.46 12.08 11.32
CA ASP A 198 41.58 12.64 10.26
C ASP A 198 40.47 13.56 10.82
N ARG A 199 40.85 14.48 11.70
CA ARG A 199 39.97 15.57 12.13
C ARG A 199 39.99 16.71 11.12
N SER A 200 39.33 16.49 9.98
CA SER A 200 38.84 17.57 9.12
C SER A 200 37.42 17.35 8.58
N GLN A 201 36.68 16.36 9.09
CA GLN A 201 35.21 16.31 9.04
C GLN A 201 34.68 15.86 10.41
N GLY A 202 33.62 16.51 10.87
CA GLY A 202 33.06 16.37 12.22
C GLY A 202 32.45 15.00 12.53
N ASP A 203 32.05 14.84 13.79
CA ASP A 203 31.33 13.72 14.38
C ASP A 203 32.11 12.43 14.69
N GLY A 204 32.64 12.35 15.92
CA GLY A 204 32.42 11.11 16.67
C GLY A 204 30.92 11.04 16.95
N ASN A 205 30.22 10.04 16.40
CA ASN A 205 28.76 10.08 16.17
C ASN A 205 27.94 10.56 17.41
N PRO A 206 27.52 11.85 17.49
CA PRO A 206 26.79 12.40 18.62
C PRO A 206 25.42 11.74 18.82
N GLU A 207 24.86 11.17 17.75
CA GLU A 207 23.63 10.38 17.77
C GLU A 207 23.68 9.20 18.75
N SER A 208 24.86 8.62 18.99
CA SER A 208 24.98 7.47 19.90
C SER A 208 24.71 7.88 21.35
N LEU A 209 25.09 9.09 21.77
CA LEU A 209 24.84 9.59 23.12
C LEU A 209 23.35 9.92 23.36
N GLU A 210 22.68 10.50 22.36
CA GLU A 210 21.24 10.81 22.42
C GLU A 210 20.37 9.55 22.46
N LYS A 211 20.80 8.47 21.80
CA LYS A 211 20.09 7.18 21.80
C LYS A 211 20.35 6.36 23.08
N LEU A 212 21.57 6.41 23.62
CA LEU A 212 21.96 5.58 24.77
C LEU A 212 21.46 6.10 26.12
N LYS A 213 21.37 7.42 26.29
CA LYS A 213 20.89 8.02 27.56
C LYS A 213 19.45 7.61 27.92
N PRO A 214 18.45 7.67 27.00
CA PRO A 214 17.11 7.16 27.29
C PRO A 214 17.08 5.69 27.68
N ILE A 215 17.97 4.86 27.11
CA ILE A 215 18.05 3.45 27.45
C ILE A 215 18.62 3.26 28.85
N ASN A 216 19.68 4.00 29.22
CA ASN A 216 20.19 4.03 30.59
C ASN A 216 19.09 4.45 31.58
N ASP A 217 18.38 5.53 31.28
CA ASP A 217 17.32 6.07 32.14
C ASP A 217 16.16 5.07 32.30
N SER A 218 15.91 4.23 31.29
CA SER A 218 14.90 3.14 31.38
C SER A 218 15.23 2.05 32.42
N PHE A 219 16.49 1.96 32.88
CA PHE A 219 16.92 1.04 33.94
C PHE A 219 17.07 1.73 35.31
N VAL A 220 17.44 3.02 35.35
CA VAL A 220 17.78 3.76 36.59
C VAL A 220 16.54 4.15 37.42
N VAL A 221 15.36 4.19 36.83
CA VAL A 221 14.17 4.72 37.51
C VAL A 221 13.38 3.60 38.18
N ASN A 222 13.28 3.68 39.52
CA ASN A 222 12.43 2.86 40.41
C ASN A 222 10.90 3.02 40.15
N SER A 223 10.52 3.39 38.93
CA SER A 223 9.18 3.73 38.47
C SER A 223 9.07 3.70 36.92
N THR A 224 9.56 2.65 36.26
CA THR A 224 9.07 2.25 34.91
C THR A 224 8.88 0.72 34.80
N SER A 225 7.75 0.26 35.36
CA SER A 225 6.87 -0.78 34.80
C SER A 225 7.48 -1.93 33.95
N GLY A 226 8.36 -2.78 34.50
CA GLY A 226 8.47 -4.20 34.10
C GLY A 226 8.56 -4.58 32.61
N ASN A 227 9.04 -3.70 31.73
CA ASN A 227 9.10 -3.97 30.28
C ASN A 227 10.37 -4.73 29.87
N TRP A 228 11.40 -4.75 30.72
CA TRP A 228 12.60 -5.55 30.51
C TRP A 228 12.39 -6.97 31.02
N VAL A 229 12.54 -7.94 30.12
CA VAL A 229 12.38 -9.36 30.44
C VAL A 229 13.76 -10.02 30.43
N GLN A 230 14.07 -10.71 31.52
CA GLN A 230 15.27 -11.55 31.62
C GLN A 230 15.07 -12.82 30.80
N LEU A 231 16.05 -13.17 29.99
CA LEU A 231 16.07 -14.34 29.11
C LEU A 231 17.34 -15.14 29.31
N THR A 232 17.24 -16.44 29.07
CA THR A 232 18.41 -17.30 28.83
C THR A 232 19.06 -16.96 27.49
N LEU A 233 20.30 -17.41 27.29
CA LEU A 233 21.01 -17.22 26.03
C LEU A 233 20.22 -17.79 24.84
N GLY A 234 19.71 -19.02 24.95
CA GLY A 234 18.94 -19.66 23.88
C GLY A 234 17.70 -18.86 23.48
N GLU A 235 16.91 -18.43 24.46
CA GLU A 235 15.71 -17.60 24.22
C GLU A 235 16.06 -16.23 23.60
N CYS A 236 17.20 -15.64 24.00
CA CYS A 236 17.68 -14.41 23.39
C CYS A 236 18.04 -14.61 21.92
N MET A 237 18.80 -15.67 21.61
CA MET A 237 19.19 -15.99 20.24
C MET A 237 17.96 -16.31 19.38
N ASP A 238 17.00 -17.09 19.87
CA ASP A 238 15.78 -17.41 19.14
C ASP A 238 14.96 -16.16 18.84
N ARG A 239 14.77 -15.29 19.82
CA ARG A 239 14.00 -14.05 19.68
C ARG A 239 14.66 -13.09 18.72
N TYR A 240 15.94 -12.78 18.94
CA TYR A 240 16.66 -11.80 18.16
C TYR A 240 17.25 -12.37 16.88
N ASN A 241 17.10 -13.66 16.55
CA ASN A 241 17.34 -14.16 15.19
C ASN A 241 16.03 -14.32 14.39
N ASN A 242 14.86 -14.19 15.01
CA ASN A 242 13.59 -14.08 14.31
C ASN A 242 13.30 -12.61 13.93
N PRO A 243 13.37 -12.25 12.64
CA PRO A 243 13.21 -10.85 12.22
C PRO A 243 11.82 -10.29 12.51
N GLU A 244 10.75 -11.09 12.41
CA GLU A 244 9.39 -10.57 12.60
C GLU A 244 9.11 -10.26 14.07
N GLN A 245 9.49 -11.16 14.98
CA GLN A 245 9.26 -10.97 16.41
C GLN A 245 10.12 -9.85 17.00
N ALA A 246 11.41 -9.79 16.64
CA ALA A 246 12.32 -8.78 17.17
C ALA A 246 12.04 -7.37 16.66
N LEU A 247 11.43 -7.21 15.47
CA LEU A 247 11.17 -5.90 14.88
C LEU A 247 9.81 -5.32 15.26
N THR A 248 8.86 -6.11 15.76
CA THR A 248 7.47 -5.64 15.99
C THR A 248 7.09 -5.55 17.46
N HIS A 249 7.62 -6.43 18.31
CA HIS A 249 7.22 -6.53 19.72
C HIS A 249 8.33 -6.27 20.73
N TRP A 250 9.58 -6.18 20.25
CA TRP A 250 10.77 -5.98 21.07
C TRP A 250 11.66 -4.91 20.44
N ARG A 251 12.57 -4.34 21.22
CA ARG A 251 13.61 -3.43 20.71
C ARG A 251 14.96 -3.76 21.32
N HIS A 252 15.55 -2.88 22.11
CA HIS A 252 16.88 -2.99 22.72
C HIS A 252 17.13 -4.31 23.45
N LEU A 253 18.36 -4.79 23.30
CA LEU A 253 18.90 -6.02 23.88
C LEU A 253 20.15 -5.69 24.70
N MET A 254 20.23 -6.23 25.90
CA MET A 254 21.43 -6.13 26.75
C MET A 254 21.90 -7.52 27.12
N MET A 255 23.16 -7.83 26.81
CA MET A 255 23.80 -9.10 27.15
C MET A 255 24.71 -8.87 28.36
N ILE A 256 24.39 -9.53 29.46
CA ILE A 256 25.22 -9.51 30.66
C ILE A 256 26.25 -10.62 30.55
N ILE A 257 27.50 -10.21 30.66
CA ILE A 257 28.64 -11.09 30.48
C ILE A 257 29.62 -10.97 31.65
N TYR A 258 30.39 -12.03 31.87
CA TYR A 258 31.36 -12.14 32.95
C TYR A 258 32.68 -12.70 32.42
N ASP A 259 33.76 -12.50 33.18
CA ASP A 259 35.04 -13.15 32.93
C ASP A 259 34.88 -14.66 33.17
N TYR A 260 35.24 -15.48 32.18
CA TYR A 260 35.10 -16.93 32.26
C TYR A 260 35.86 -17.53 33.45
N ASP A 261 36.99 -16.93 33.81
CA ASP A 261 37.81 -17.37 34.93
C ASP A 261 37.28 -16.88 36.31
N ASP A 262 36.36 -15.90 36.34
CA ASP A 262 35.70 -15.40 37.56
C ASP A 262 34.44 -16.22 37.89
N ILE A 263 34.66 -17.48 38.26
CA ILE A 263 33.60 -18.47 38.58
C ILE A 263 32.66 -17.97 39.69
N TYR A 264 33.18 -17.14 40.61
CA TYR A 264 32.42 -16.63 41.76
C TYR A 264 31.81 -15.25 41.53
N ARG A 265 32.05 -14.62 40.37
CA ARG A 265 31.52 -13.29 39.98
C ARG A 265 31.87 -12.17 40.96
N ASN A 266 32.98 -12.32 41.67
CA ASN A 266 33.38 -11.37 42.70
C ASN A 266 34.03 -10.12 42.12
N ASP A 267 34.58 -10.21 40.91
CA ASP A 267 35.38 -9.16 40.28
C ASP A 267 34.64 -8.46 39.12
N THR A 268 33.49 -8.97 38.69
CA THR A 268 32.72 -8.45 37.54
C THR A 268 31.69 -7.39 37.89
N VAL A 269 31.80 -6.72 39.04
CA VAL A 269 30.88 -5.66 39.46
C VAL A 269 31.21 -4.36 38.73
N GLY A 270 30.88 -4.35 37.45
CA GLY A 270 31.04 -3.18 36.61
C GLY A 270 32.42 -3.06 35.95
N TRP A 271 32.45 -2.54 34.72
CA TRP A 271 33.69 -2.37 33.96
C TRP A 271 34.05 -0.92 33.70
N LYS A 272 35.24 -0.53 34.16
CA LYS A 272 35.87 0.75 33.84
C LYS A 272 36.81 0.61 32.67
N ARG A 273 37.02 1.68 31.91
CA ARG A 273 37.98 1.69 30.80
C ARG A 273 39.40 1.36 31.27
N ALA A 274 39.79 1.85 32.45
CA ALA A 274 41.09 1.58 33.05
C ALA A 274 41.32 0.10 33.37
N ASP A 275 40.25 -0.63 33.69
CA ASP A 275 40.33 -2.03 34.11
C ASP A 275 40.45 -2.93 32.89
N VAL A 276 39.68 -2.65 31.83
CA VAL A 276 39.51 -3.50 30.65
C VAL A 276 40.60 -3.31 29.59
N LEU A 277 40.98 -2.06 29.28
CA LEU A 277 41.91 -1.75 28.18
C LEU A 277 43.38 -1.93 28.59
N MET A 278 44.21 -2.49 27.69
CA MET A 278 45.65 -2.58 27.88
C MET A 278 46.34 -1.20 27.85
N ASN A 279 45.87 -0.29 26.99
CA ASN A 279 46.46 1.04 26.79
C ASN A 279 45.42 2.15 26.97
N THR A 280 45.55 2.90 28.06
CA THR A 280 44.63 3.94 28.50
C THR A 280 45.10 5.37 28.20
N THR A 281 46.21 5.54 27.46
CA THR A 281 46.73 6.89 27.15
C THR A 281 45.72 7.69 26.33
N ASN A 282 45.47 8.95 26.72
CA ASN A 282 44.51 9.87 26.11
C ASN A 282 43.04 9.43 26.11
N THR A 283 42.66 8.43 26.90
CA THR A 283 41.26 8.06 27.10
C THR A 283 40.67 8.90 28.23
N THR A 284 39.55 9.60 27.99
CA THR A 284 38.82 10.33 29.04
C THR A 284 37.94 9.38 29.86
N ASP A 285 37.49 9.82 31.04
CA ASP A 285 36.52 9.09 31.86
C ASP A 285 36.93 7.65 32.19
N LEU A 286 38.22 7.47 32.54
CA LEU A 286 38.84 6.17 32.81
C LEU A 286 38.20 5.37 33.93
N ASN A 287 37.63 6.06 34.91
CA ASN A 287 37.10 5.48 36.15
C ASN A 287 35.57 5.39 36.16
N VAL A 288 34.91 5.66 35.03
CA VAL A 288 33.46 5.55 34.89
C VAL A 288 33.12 4.17 34.32
N MET A 289 31.99 3.62 34.78
CA MET A 289 31.47 2.35 34.29
C MET A 289 30.88 2.56 32.90
N ASN A 290 31.18 1.68 31.94
CA ASN A 290 30.63 1.79 30.59
C ASN A 290 30.25 0.41 30.05
N PRO A 291 29.31 0.32 29.10
CA PRO A 291 29.15 -0.89 28.31
C PRO A 291 30.47 -1.27 27.64
N LEU A 292 30.75 -2.57 27.52
CA LEU A 292 31.92 -3.04 26.76
C LEU A 292 31.78 -2.68 25.28
N TRP A 293 30.58 -2.90 24.74
CA TRP A 293 30.25 -2.66 23.35
C TRP A 293 28.78 -2.29 23.21
N THR A 294 28.51 -1.46 22.20
CA THR A 294 27.19 -0.97 21.82
C THR A 294 27.12 -0.96 20.30
N VAL A 295 26.06 -1.53 19.73
CA VAL A 295 25.73 -1.40 18.29
C VAL A 295 24.35 -0.83 18.16
N ASP A 296 24.27 0.30 17.46
CA ASP A 296 23.06 1.06 17.19
C ASP A 296 22.51 0.84 15.77
N SER A 297 23.16 -0.01 14.96
CA SER A 297 22.88 -0.17 13.51
C SER A 297 22.60 -1.61 13.07
N PHE A 298 21.90 -2.41 13.89
CA PHE A 298 21.32 -3.67 13.40
C PHE A 298 20.19 -3.37 12.40
N THR A 299 20.54 -3.14 11.14
CA THR A 299 19.59 -2.94 10.04
C THR A 299 19.14 -4.32 9.54
N ARG A 300 17.85 -4.62 9.70
CA ARG A 300 17.25 -5.84 9.15
C ARG A 300 16.29 -5.50 8.06
N THR A 301 16.75 -5.61 6.83
CA THR A 301 15.84 -5.68 5.69
C THR A 301 15.15 -7.03 5.77
N GLY A 302 13.85 -7.11 6.02
CA GLY A 302 13.08 -8.37 6.02
C GLY A 302 13.11 -9.17 4.69
N ARG A 303 14.04 -8.88 3.79
CA ARG A 303 14.36 -9.64 2.58
C ARG A 303 15.46 -10.66 2.88
N THR A 304 15.14 -11.93 2.68
CA THR A 304 16.10 -13.06 2.65
C THR A 304 16.94 -13.09 1.36
N SER A 305 17.21 -11.94 0.73
CA SER A 305 17.91 -11.94 -0.56
C SER A 305 19.42 -11.95 -0.36
N GLU A 306 20.02 -13.14 -0.49
CA GLU A 306 21.45 -13.40 -0.67
C GLU A 306 22.11 -12.64 -1.86
N ALA A 307 21.36 -11.83 -2.61
CA ALA A 307 21.77 -11.24 -3.89
C ALA A 307 22.08 -9.73 -3.84
N SER A 308 21.92 -9.07 -2.69
CA SER A 308 22.43 -7.71 -2.46
C SER A 308 23.30 -7.79 -1.23
N GLY A 309 24.50 -7.21 -1.25
CA GLY A 309 25.46 -7.25 -0.13
C GLY A 309 24.98 -6.58 1.17
N SER A 310 23.67 -6.43 1.39
CA SER A 310 23.05 -6.19 2.69
C SER A 310 23.03 -7.51 3.47
N ASN A 311 24.09 -7.75 4.24
CA ASN A 311 24.12 -8.86 5.20
C ASN A 311 22.97 -8.66 6.20
N ASN A 312 21.96 -9.53 6.20
CA ASN A 312 21.02 -9.57 7.32
C ASN A 312 21.85 -9.91 8.57
N GLN A 313 22.11 -8.91 9.42
CA GLN A 313 22.92 -9.08 10.61
C GLN A 313 22.09 -9.85 11.65
N TYR A 314 22.23 -11.18 11.62
CA TYR A 314 21.75 -12.04 12.69
C TYR A 314 22.60 -11.79 13.94
N LEU A 315 22.02 -11.91 15.13
CA LEU A 315 22.82 -11.81 16.36
C LEU A 315 23.86 -12.95 16.40
N SER A 316 23.53 -14.09 15.79
CA SER A 316 24.47 -15.22 15.62
C SER A 316 25.56 -14.98 14.59
N ASN A 317 25.40 -14.00 13.70
CA ASN A 317 26.35 -13.73 12.62
C ASN A 317 26.28 -12.25 12.19
N PRO A 318 26.76 -11.32 13.03
CA PRO A 318 26.56 -9.89 12.78
C PRO A 318 27.46 -9.35 11.67
N ASP A 319 28.51 -10.06 11.25
CA ASP A 319 29.22 -9.76 10.01
C ASP A 319 30.16 -10.88 9.55
N ALA A 320 30.42 -10.96 8.24
CA ALA A 320 31.56 -11.68 7.69
C ALA A 320 32.74 -10.70 7.59
N THR A 321 33.67 -10.75 8.55
CA THR A 321 34.89 -9.94 8.40
C THR A 321 35.86 -10.60 7.41
N TYR A 322 36.33 -9.81 6.44
CA TYR A 322 37.37 -10.21 5.49
C TYR A 322 38.74 -10.12 6.16
N LEU A 323 39.35 -11.25 6.51
CA LEU A 323 40.76 -11.30 6.93
C LEU A 323 41.68 -11.31 5.72
N SER A 324 42.24 -10.16 5.34
CA SER A 324 43.16 -10.07 4.22
C SER A 324 44.62 -10.31 4.61
N ARG A 325 45.33 -11.22 3.93
CA ARG A 325 46.78 -11.42 4.11
C ARG A 325 47.50 -11.33 2.76
N GLY A 326 48.21 -10.22 2.52
CA GLY A 326 49.01 -10.00 1.31
C GLY A 326 50.44 -9.59 1.66
N TYR A 327 51.42 -10.13 0.94
CA TYR A 327 52.83 -9.72 1.04
C TYR A 327 53.10 -8.63 0.01
N ASP A 328 53.73 -7.54 0.43
CA ASP A 328 54.30 -6.58 -0.50
C ASP A 328 55.76 -6.96 -0.84
N SER A 329 56.22 -6.52 -2.00
CA SER A 329 57.53 -6.85 -2.60
C SER A 329 58.77 -6.33 -1.82
N GLY A 330 58.54 -5.69 -0.65
CA GLY A 330 59.56 -5.20 0.29
C GLY A 330 59.57 -5.88 1.67
N GLY A 331 58.76 -6.91 1.92
CA GLY A 331 58.82 -7.71 3.15
C GLY A 331 58.20 -7.08 4.42
N THR A 332 57.52 -5.94 4.32
CA THR A 332 56.73 -5.36 5.42
C THR A 332 55.26 -5.77 5.34
N PHE A 333 54.67 -6.13 6.49
CA PHE A 333 53.27 -6.52 6.62
C PHE A 333 52.32 -5.35 6.32
N GLN A 334 51.43 -5.51 5.33
CA GLN A 334 50.26 -4.65 5.15
C GLN A 334 49.02 -5.49 4.84
N ASP A 335 47.89 -5.15 5.47
CA ASP A 335 46.60 -5.82 5.29
C ASP A 335 46.08 -5.60 3.86
N GLY A 336 46.20 -6.61 2.97
CA GLY A 336 45.87 -6.50 1.53
C GLY A 336 45.37 -7.81 0.88
N TYR A 337 44.50 -7.66 -0.13
CA TYR A 337 43.44 -8.53 -0.71
C TYR A 337 43.66 -10.06 -0.85
N GLY A 338 43.18 -10.81 0.14
CA GLY A 338 43.08 -12.28 0.16
C GLY A 338 42.32 -12.73 1.43
N GLY A 339 41.00 -12.59 1.41
CA GLY A 339 40.11 -12.68 2.56
C GLY A 339 39.73 -14.11 2.96
N ILE A 340 39.97 -14.52 4.21
CA ILE A 340 39.19 -15.61 4.84
C ILE A 340 37.94 -14.97 5.44
N ASN A 341 36.75 -15.43 5.04
CA ASN A 341 35.50 -15.10 5.73
C ASN A 341 35.48 -15.88 7.05
N LEU A 342 35.67 -15.19 8.18
CA LEU A 342 35.36 -15.78 9.47
C LEU A 342 33.92 -15.44 9.83
N TYR A 343 33.11 -16.48 9.94
CA TYR A 343 31.76 -16.41 10.50
C TYR A 343 31.85 -16.35 12.02
N GLY A 344 30.89 -15.66 12.66
CA GLY A 344 30.87 -15.50 14.12
C GLY A 344 31.85 -14.44 14.65
N THR A 345 32.36 -13.55 13.80
CA THR A 345 33.19 -12.42 14.25
C THR A 345 32.34 -11.23 14.64
N TRP A 346 32.57 -10.68 15.84
CA TRP A 346 31.96 -9.45 16.31
C TRP A 346 32.97 -8.31 16.16
N TYR A 347 32.75 -7.46 15.16
CA TYR A 347 33.56 -6.27 14.93
C TYR A 347 33.16 -5.18 15.92
N MET A 348 33.80 -5.16 17.09
CA MET A 348 33.55 -4.13 18.09
C MET A 348 34.44 -2.92 17.82
N GLN A 349 34.12 -2.19 16.74
CA GLN A 349 34.75 -0.92 16.33
C GLN A 349 36.29 -0.94 16.41
N GLY A 350 36.92 -1.56 15.40
CA GLY A 350 38.39 -1.64 15.28
C GLY A 350 39.03 -2.83 16.02
N THR A 351 38.24 -3.62 16.74
CA THR A 351 38.69 -4.83 17.42
C THR A 351 38.15 -6.10 16.75
N ARG A 352 38.93 -7.17 16.78
CA ARG A 352 38.54 -8.48 16.22
C ARG A 352 38.19 -9.44 17.35
N ASN A 353 36.90 -9.68 17.55
CA ASN A 353 36.39 -10.58 18.58
C ASN A 353 35.63 -11.73 17.93
N VAL A 354 35.65 -12.90 18.56
CA VAL A 354 34.91 -14.07 18.10
C VAL A 354 33.80 -14.34 19.11
N TYR A 355 32.58 -14.49 18.61
CA TYR A 355 31.41 -14.86 19.41
C TYR A 355 30.88 -16.21 18.94
N ASP A 356 30.82 -17.16 19.87
CA ASP A 356 30.09 -18.40 19.66
C ASP A 356 28.65 -18.23 20.18
N ALA A 357 27.69 -18.17 19.26
CA ALA A 357 26.28 -18.02 19.57
C ALA A 357 25.67 -19.23 20.31
N GLN A 358 26.28 -20.41 20.22
CA GLN A 358 25.78 -21.60 20.87
C GLN A 358 26.22 -21.68 22.34
N SER A 359 27.50 -21.43 22.61
CA SER A 359 28.02 -21.43 23.98
C SER A 359 27.86 -20.08 24.68
N GLY A 360 27.77 -18.97 23.95
CA GLY A 360 27.80 -17.62 24.51
C GLY A 360 29.21 -17.13 24.84
N ALA A 361 30.25 -17.82 24.38
CA ALA A 361 31.63 -17.43 24.62
C ALA A 361 32.04 -16.28 23.69
N ILE A 362 32.66 -15.24 24.26
CA ILE A 362 33.24 -14.11 23.54
C ILE A 362 34.75 -14.14 23.77
N ILE A 363 35.50 -14.34 22.70
CA ILE A 363 36.97 -14.25 22.69
C ILE A 363 37.33 -12.86 22.19
N THR A 364 37.93 -12.04 23.07
CA THR A 364 38.22 -10.64 22.77
C THR A 364 39.59 -10.40 22.15
N ASP A 365 39.77 -9.28 21.45
CA ASP A 365 41.03 -8.96 20.77
C ASP A 365 42.21 -8.83 21.76
N PRO A 366 43.23 -9.72 21.71
CA PRO A 366 44.31 -9.74 22.68
C PRO A 366 45.23 -8.53 22.60
N ARG A 367 45.09 -7.67 21.58
CA ARG A 367 45.84 -6.41 21.43
C ARG A 367 45.22 -5.25 22.21
N VAL A 368 43.95 -5.38 22.60
CA VAL A 368 43.16 -4.28 23.15
C VAL A 368 42.75 -4.57 24.60
N PHE A 369 42.30 -5.79 24.86
CA PHE A 369 41.77 -6.20 26.17
C PHE A 369 42.85 -6.85 27.03
N LYS A 370 42.91 -6.52 28.33
CA LYS A 370 43.86 -7.18 29.26
C LYS A 370 43.61 -8.69 29.33
N HIS A 371 44.63 -9.45 29.77
CA HIS A 371 44.56 -10.91 29.85
C HIS A 371 43.31 -11.42 30.58
N LYS A 372 42.92 -10.76 31.68
CA LYS A 372 41.72 -11.07 32.47
C LYS A 372 40.42 -11.01 31.67
N TYR A 373 40.36 -10.25 30.58
CA TYR A 373 39.14 -10.03 29.80
C TYR A 373 39.17 -10.75 28.44
N ARG A 374 40.08 -11.73 28.28
CA ARG A 374 40.28 -12.45 27.00
C ARG A 374 39.15 -13.40 26.64
N VAL A 375 38.63 -14.11 27.63
CA VAL A 375 37.53 -15.06 27.46
C VAL A 375 36.40 -14.59 28.36
N MET A 376 35.33 -14.13 27.75
CA MET A 376 34.13 -13.73 28.46
C MET A 376 32.98 -14.66 28.11
N GLN A 377 32.03 -14.77 29.02
CA GLN A 377 30.89 -15.67 28.88
C GLN A 377 29.60 -14.90 29.07
N VAL A 378 28.62 -15.11 28.17
CA VAL A 378 27.26 -14.61 28.36
C VAL A 378 26.57 -15.42 29.46
N ASP A 379 26.02 -14.70 30.44
CA ASP A 379 25.24 -15.28 31.52
C ASP A 379 23.75 -15.25 31.20
N ARG A 380 23.23 -14.05 30.92
CA ARG A 380 21.82 -13.78 30.68
C ARG A 380 21.63 -12.55 29.81
N CYS A 381 20.45 -12.42 29.24
CA CYS A 381 20.09 -11.30 28.40
C CYS A 381 18.86 -10.58 28.97
N TYR A 382 18.77 -9.26 28.76
CA TYR A 382 17.58 -8.47 29.01
C TYR A 382 17.05 -7.93 27.68
N SER A 383 15.77 -8.17 27.42
CA SER A 383 15.09 -7.74 26.20
C SER A 383 13.96 -6.78 26.57
N GLU A 384 13.93 -5.62 25.93
CA GLU A 384 12.88 -4.64 26.20
C GLU A 384 11.66 -4.87 25.33
N LYS A 385 10.50 -5.02 25.98
CA LYS A 385 9.20 -5.10 25.31
C LYS A 385 8.82 -3.71 24.78
N TYR A 386 8.60 -3.63 23.48
CA TYR A 386 8.16 -2.41 22.82
C TYR A 386 7.37 -2.76 21.56
N GLU A 387 6.11 -2.37 21.52
CA GLU A 387 5.27 -2.58 20.35
C GLU A 387 5.45 -1.41 19.38
N ALA A 388 5.98 -1.72 18.19
CA ALA A 388 6.18 -0.72 17.16
C ALA A 388 4.83 -0.10 16.77
N PRO A 389 4.67 1.23 16.80
CA PRO A 389 3.39 1.84 16.45
C PRO A 389 3.11 1.62 14.96
N CYS A 390 1.94 1.05 14.66
CA CYS A 390 1.41 1.05 13.30
C CYS A 390 0.91 2.45 12.95
N ARG A 391 0.94 2.75 11.64
CA ARG A 391 0.50 4.03 11.11
C ARG A 391 -0.55 3.82 10.03
N LEU A 392 -1.52 4.71 10.02
CA LEU A 392 -2.50 4.86 8.96
C LEU A 392 -2.29 6.24 8.34
N SER A 393 -1.92 6.27 7.07
CA SER A 393 -1.61 7.51 6.35
C SER A 393 -2.53 7.70 5.15
N ILE A 394 -2.70 8.95 4.73
CA ILE A 394 -3.43 9.34 3.53
C ILE A 394 -2.41 9.80 2.47
N ALA A 395 -2.44 9.17 1.30
CA ALA A 395 -1.67 9.59 0.13
C ALA A 395 -2.37 10.76 -0.57
N ASN A 396 -1.87 11.98 -0.37
CA ASN A 396 -2.56 13.20 -0.77
C ASN A 396 -2.64 13.35 -2.30
N SER A 397 -1.66 12.89 -3.08
CA SER A 397 -1.76 12.94 -4.54
C SER A 397 -2.86 12.04 -5.08
N LEU A 398 -3.01 10.84 -4.53
CA LEU A 398 -4.07 9.92 -4.95
C LEU A 398 -5.44 10.48 -4.58
N LEU A 399 -5.58 11.06 -3.39
CA LEU A 399 -6.81 11.71 -2.96
C LEU A 399 -7.15 12.92 -3.86
N LEU A 400 -6.16 13.72 -4.26
CA LEU A 400 -6.37 14.82 -5.20
C LEU A 400 -6.86 14.31 -6.56
N ILE A 401 -6.27 13.26 -7.11
CA ILE A 401 -6.70 12.65 -8.38
C ILE A 401 -8.18 12.24 -8.28
N VAL A 402 -8.57 11.58 -7.19
CA VAL A 402 -9.98 11.23 -6.95
C VAL A 402 -10.86 12.47 -6.87
N CYS A 403 -10.45 13.51 -6.14
CA CYS A 403 -11.20 14.77 -6.03
C CYS A 403 -11.42 15.42 -7.41
N VAL A 404 -10.39 15.48 -8.25
CA VAL A 404 -10.47 16.04 -9.61
C VAL A 404 -11.40 15.19 -10.49
N MET A 405 -11.32 13.86 -10.43
CA MET A 405 -12.21 12.97 -11.16
C MET A 405 -13.68 13.14 -10.73
N CYS A 406 -13.92 13.26 -9.42
CA CYS A 406 -15.25 13.51 -8.86
C CYS A 406 -15.79 14.90 -9.26
N LEU A 407 -14.95 15.94 -9.25
CA LEU A 407 -15.30 17.27 -9.72
C LEU A 407 -15.67 17.27 -11.20
N PHE A 408 -14.88 16.58 -12.03
CA PHE A 408 -15.17 16.41 -13.44
C PHE A 408 -16.53 15.74 -13.65
N LYS A 409 -16.83 14.67 -12.90
CA LYS A 409 -18.15 14.02 -12.94
C LYS A 409 -19.28 14.93 -12.51
N THR A 410 -19.11 15.70 -11.42
CA THR A 410 -20.09 16.70 -10.99
C THR A 410 -20.37 17.70 -12.12
N PHE A 411 -19.32 18.19 -12.77
CA PHE A 411 -19.43 19.11 -13.91
C PHE A 411 -20.19 18.48 -15.08
N LEU A 412 -19.89 17.23 -15.44
CA LEU A 412 -20.62 16.50 -16.50
C LEU A 412 -22.11 16.32 -16.16
N CYS A 413 -22.45 15.96 -14.92
CA CYS A 413 -23.85 15.81 -14.48
C CYS A 413 -24.63 17.11 -14.67
N VAL A 414 -24.07 18.23 -14.20
CA VAL A 414 -24.67 19.56 -14.33
C VAL A 414 -24.81 19.95 -15.80
N LEU A 415 -23.78 19.71 -16.59
CA LEU A 415 -23.74 20.10 -17.99
C LEU A 415 -24.72 19.29 -18.84
N VAL A 416 -24.86 17.98 -18.60
CA VAL A 416 -25.88 17.13 -19.26
C VAL A 416 -27.29 17.65 -19.00
N LEU A 417 -27.58 18.08 -17.77
CA LEU A 417 -28.88 18.66 -17.40
C LEU A 417 -29.07 20.05 -18.02
N LYS A 418 -28.04 20.91 -18.05
CA LYS A 418 -28.13 22.29 -18.57
C LYS A 418 -28.17 22.37 -20.09
N LEU A 419 -27.35 21.59 -20.80
CA LEU A 419 -27.25 21.65 -22.26
C LEU A 419 -28.42 20.97 -22.98
N ARG A 420 -29.39 20.43 -22.22
CA ARG A 420 -30.55 19.70 -22.76
C ARG A 420 -30.10 18.73 -23.86
N VAL A 421 -29.17 17.82 -23.49
CA VAL A 421 -28.47 16.93 -24.43
C VAL A 421 -29.44 16.09 -25.30
N TRP A 422 -30.65 15.87 -24.83
CA TRP A 422 -31.73 15.16 -25.53
C TRP A 422 -32.55 16.02 -26.52
N GLY A 423 -32.25 17.30 -26.65
CA GLY A 423 -33.02 18.22 -27.49
C GLY A 423 -34.43 18.49 -26.94
N ASN A 424 -35.39 18.76 -27.83
CA ASN A 424 -36.73 19.16 -27.41
C ASN A 424 -37.60 18.00 -26.91
N GLU A 425 -37.33 16.77 -27.35
CA GLU A 425 -38.05 15.57 -26.93
C GLU A 425 -37.39 14.90 -25.72
N ASN A 426 -38.19 14.20 -24.92
CA ASN A 426 -37.66 13.39 -23.81
C ASN A 426 -37.10 12.05 -24.36
N PRO A 427 -36.01 11.53 -23.79
CA PRO A 427 -35.54 10.19 -24.09
C PRO A 427 -36.53 9.13 -23.60
N LEU A 428 -36.62 8.03 -24.33
CA LEU A 428 -37.33 6.82 -23.94
C LEU A 428 -36.39 5.99 -23.04
N MET A 429 -36.40 6.26 -21.74
CA MET A 429 -35.46 5.62 -20.80
C MET A 429 -35.90 4.21 -20.40
N THR A 430 -37.20 3.95 -20.40
CA THR A 430 -37.77 2.65 -20.04
C THR A 430 -38.66 2.10 -21.15
N PRO A 431 -38.93 0.78 -21.16
CA PRO A 431 -39.97 0.21 -22.03
C PRO A 431 -41.35 0.85 -21.80
N GLY A 432 -41.64 1.30 -20.58
CA GLY A 432 -42.86 2.04 -20.25
C GLY A 432 -42.97 3.37 -20.99
N ASP A 433 -41.86 4.13 -21.06
CA ASP A 433 -41.81 5.38 -21.83
C ASP A 433 -42.06 5.12 -23.32
N ALA A 434 -41.48 4.04 -23.85
CA ALA A 434 -41.70 3.63 -25.24
C ALA A 434 -43.17 3.32 -25.49
N ILE A 435 -43.80 2.46 -24.67
CA ILE A 435 -45.21 2.09 -24.81
C ILE A 435 -46.11 3.33 -24.77
N ALA A 436 -45.92 4.21 -23.78
CA ALA A 436 -46.68 5.45 -23.67
C ALA A 436 -46.49 6.35 -24.89
N SER A 437 -45.25 6.43 -25.42
CA SER A 437 -44.96 7.22 -26.61
C SER A 437 -45.54 6.64 -27.89
N PHE A 438 -45.59 5.32 -28.06
CA PHE A 438 -46.16 4.67 -29.25
C PHE A 438 -47.69 4.66 -29.22
N ILE A 439 -48.31 4.61 -28.04
CA ILE A 439 -49.78 4.77 -27.91
C ILE A 439 -50.20 6.20 -28.25
N SER A 440 -49.48 7.21 -27.75
CA SER A 440 -49.81 8.62 -28.01
C SER A 440 -49.48 9.05 -29.44
N ARG A 441 -48.39 8.54 -30.00
CA ARG A 441 -47.95 8.80 -31.38
C ARG A 441 -47.52 7.47 -32.04
N PRO A 442 -48.48 6.79 -32.70
CA PRO A 442 -48.21 5.57 -33.47
C PRO A 442 -47.09 5.80 -34.50
N ASP A 443 -46.32 4.76 -34.76
CA ASP A 443 -45.26 4.79 -35.76
C ASP A 443 -45.81 4.39 -37.13
N ASP A 444 -45.68 5.28 -38.12
CA ASP A 444 -46.18 5.05 -39.48
C ASP A 444 -45.40 3.94 -40.20
N GLU A 445 -44.10 3.82 -39.92
CA GLU A 445 -43.23 2.83 -40.57
C GLU A 445 -43.52 1.40 -40.10
N THR A 446 -44.12 1.23 -38.91
CA THR A 446 -44.46 -0.08 -38.34
C THR A 446 -45.98 -0.34 -38.28
N ARG A 447 -46.78 0.53 -38.88
CA ARG A 447 -48.24 0.43 -38.89
C ARG A 447 -48.72 -0.89 -39.52
N GLY A 448 -49.57 -1.62 -38.80
CA GLY A 448 -50.12 -2.92 -39.24
C GLY A 448 -49.16 -4.10 -39.06
N MET A 449 -47.93 -3.90 -38.60
CA MET A 449 -46.91 -4.95 -38.49
C MET A 449 -46.75 -5.48 -37.06
N CYS A 450 -47.85 -5.75 -36.36
CA CYS A 450 -47.85 -6.18 -34.96
C CYS A 450 -47.11 -7.51 -34.70
N THR A 451 -46.82 -8.30 -35.74
CA THR A 451 -46.10 -9.57 -35.66
C THR A 451 -44.62 -9.47 -36.12
N LEU A 452 -44.13 -8.24 -36.34
CA LEU A 452 -42.74 -7.98 -36.76
C LEU A 452 -41.75 -8.44 -35.68
N THR A 453 -40.78 -9.26 -36.09
CA THR A 453 -39.72 -9.73 -35.20
C THR A 453 -38.33 -9.25 -35.65
N MET A 454 -37.36 -9.29 -34.73
CA MET A 454 -35.97 -8.94 -35.04
C MET A 454 -35.34 -9.89 -36.08
N GLU A 455 -35.85 -11.12 -36.22
CA GLU A 455 -35.40 -12.05 -37.26
C GLU A 455 -35.86 -11.63 -38.65
N ASP A 456 -37.08 -11.11 -38.76
CA ASP A 456 -37.65 -10.68 -40.04
C ASP A 456 -36.87 -9.47 -40.59
N LEU A 457 -36.47 -8.54 -39.71
CA LEU A 457 -35.59 -7.40 -40.05
C LEU A 457 -34.17 -7.83 -40.43
N ARG A 458 -33.63 -8.88 -39.80
CA ARG A 458 -32.29 -9.41 -40.15
C ARG A 458 -32.26 -10.12 -41.50
N LYS A 459 -33.34 -10.81 -41.88
CA LYS A 459 -33.44 -11.53 -43.16
C LYS A 459 -33.61 -10.59 -44.36
N THR A 460 -34.28 -9.45 -44.16
CA THR A 460 -34.56 -8.44 -45.20
C THR A 460 -33.44 -7.42 -45.42
N ALA A 461 -32.37 -7.42 -44.60
CA ALA A 461 -31.21 -6.53 -44.75
C ALA A 461 -30.37 -6.79 -46.03
N LYS A 462 -30.70 -7.79 -46.84
CA LYS A 462 -30.16 -7.94 -48.20
C LYS A 462 -31.12 -7.25 -49.19
N PRO A 463 -30.71 -6.18 -49.88
CA PRO A 463 -31.56 -5.52 -50.86
C PRO A 463 -31.79 -6.46 -52.05
N THR A 464 -33.02 -6.97 -52.18
CA THR A 464 -33.46 -7.63 -53.41
C THR A 464 -34.04 -6.55 -54.31
N PRO A 465 -33.54 -6.37 -55.55
CA PRO A 465 -34.04 -5.34 -56.45
C PRO A 465 -35.44 -5.71 -56.95
N THR A 466 -36.45 -5.00 -56.45
CA THR A 466 -37.82 -5.05 -56.98
C THR A 466 -38.05 -3.86 -57.90
N ARG A 467 -37.83 -4.10 -59.21
CA ARG A 467 -38.13 -3.20 -60.34
C ARG A 467 -37.55 -1.77 -60.28
N LEU A 468 -37.42 -1.19 -61.46
CA LEU A 468 -36.71 0.06 -61.70
C LEU A 468 -37.40 1.23 -60.97
N GLY A 469 -36.81 1.71 -59.88
CA GLY A 469 -37.15 3.00 -59.27
C GLY A 469 -37.85 3.00 -57.91
N GLU A 470 -38.17 1.85 -57.31
CA GLU A 470 -38.89 1.81 -56.02
C GLU A 470 -38.10 1.06 -54.94
N THR A 471 -37.43 1.81 -54.06
CA THR A 471 -36.82 1.27 -52.82
C THR A 471 -37.91 1.10 -51.77
N ASP A 472 -38.87 0.21 -51.99
CA ASP A 472 -39.82 -0.11 -50.93
C ASP A 472 -39.16 -1.08 -49.95
N GLN A 473 -39.29 -0.78 -48.66
CA GLN A 473 -38.73 -1.59 -47.61
C GLN A 473 -39.40 -2.97 -47.62
N ASN A 474 -38.64 -3.99 -48.06
CA ASN A 474 -39.04 -5.38 -48.27
C ASN A 474 -39.67 -6.11 -47.05
N TYR A 475 -40.01 -5.43 -45.95
CA TYR A 475 -40.72 -5.98 -44.79
C TYR A 475 -42.19 -5.52 -44.67
N LYS A 476 -42.66 -4.54 -45.48
CA LYS A 476 -44.06 -4.08 -45.44
C LYS A 476 -45.10 -5.16 -45.76
N TRP A 477 -44.71 -6.29 -46.37
CA TRP A 477 -45.58 -7.46 -46.56
C TRP A 477 -46.07 -8.08 -45.24
N LEU A 478 -45.45 -7.73 -44.10
CA LEU A 478 -45.89 -8.15 -42.75
C LEU A 478 -47.12 -7.39 -42.22
N GLN A 479 -47.75 -6.52 -43.01
CA GLN A 479 -48.99 -5.83 -42.65
C GLN A 479 -50.22 -6.76 -42.56
N GLY A 480 -50.09 -8.04 -42.91
CA GLY A 480 -51.15 -9.05 -42.87
C GLY A 480 -51.09 -10.00 -41.67
N PRO A 481 -52.16 -10.77 -41.41
CA PRO A 481 -52.19 -11.78 -40.36
C PRO A 481 -51.16 -12.89 -40.63
N ARG A 482 -50.36 -13.23 -39.61
CA ARG A 482 -49.36 -14.30 -39.66
C ARG A 482 -49.85 -15.51 -38.87
N GLN A 483 -49.78 -16.70 -39.47
CA GLN A 483 -50.08 -17.94 -38.76
C GLN A 483 -49.07 -18.15 -37.62
N TRP A 484 -49.57 -18.37 -36.41
CA TRP A 484 -48.73 -18.71 -35.26
C TRP A 484 -48.06 -20.07 -35.51
N GLN A 485 -46.72 -20.09 -35.48
CA GLN A 485 -45.93 -21.31 -35.60
C GLN A 485 -45.31 -21.64 -34.24
N ASN A 486 -45.58 -22.85 -33.73
CA ASN A 486 -45.01 -23.32 -32.47
C ASN A 486 -43.55 -23.79 -32.68
N ASN A 487 -42.64 -22.83 -32.86
CA ASN A 487 -41.23 -23.14 -33.05
C ASN A 487 -40.52 -23.24 -31.68
N SER A 488 -40.35 -24.48 -31.21
CA SER A 488 -39.51 -24.95 -30.08
C SER A 488 -39.98 -24.70 -28.63
N PRO A 489 -39.73 -25.67 -27.71
CA PRO A 489 -40.02 -25.53 -26.29
C PRO A 489 -39.12 -24.45 -25.67
N ARG A 490 -39.74 -23.53 -24.92
CA ARG A 490 -39.09 -22.43 -24.20
C ARG A 490 -38.14 -22.98 -23.13
N LYS A 491 -36.92 -23.36 -23.51
CA LYS A 491 -35.83 -23.66 -22.58
C LYS A 491 -35.15 -22.35 -22.18
N PHE A 492 -34.93 -22.15 -20.88
CA PHE A 492 -34.34 -20.93 -20.30
C PHE A 492 -33.06 -20.46 -21.05
N GLY A 493 -32.23 -21.40 -21.50
CA GLY A 493 -31.00 -21.11 -22.26
C GLY A 493 -31.16 -20.55 -23.67
N LYS A 494 -32.38 -20.50 -24.24
CA LYS A 494 -32.67 -19.84 -25.54
C LYS A 494 -33.19 -18.41 -25.41
N ALA A 495 -33.42 -17.91 -24.19
CA ALA A 495 -33.96 -16.56 -23.97
C ALA A 495 -32.96 -15.45 -24.33
N VAL A 496 -31.66 -15.74 -24.21
CA VAL A 496 -30.57 -14.82 -24.56
C VAL A 496 -29.70 -15.46 -25.63
N PRO A 497 -29.29 -14.73 -26.69
CA PRO A 497 -28.37 -15.21 -27.72
C PRO A 497 -27.11 -15.86 -27.14
N ARG A 498 -26.68 -17.00 -27.72
CA ARG A 498 -25.52 -17.79 -27.25
C ARG A 498 -24.22 -16.98 -27.20
N ASN A 499 -24.03 -16.05 -28.13
CA ASN A 499 -22.88 -15.14 -28.15
C ASN A 499 -22.84 -14.22 -26.92
N ILE A 500 -23.99 -13.76 -26.41
CA ILE A 500 -24.04 -12.93 -25.21
C ILE A 500 -23.68 -13.76 -23.98
N TRP A 501 -24.19 -14.99 -23.87
CA TRP A 501 -23.78 -15.92 -22.81
C TRP A 501 -22.29 -16.20 -22.83
N VAL A 502 -21.72 -16.51 -23.99
CA VAL A 502 -20.28 -16.78 -24.12
C VAL A 502 -19.47 -15.54 -23.76
N LEU A 503 -19.85 -14.37 -24.27
CA LEU A 503 -19.13 -13.13 -23.99
C LEU A 503 -19.19 -12.74 -22.50
N SER A 504 -20.38 -12.80 -21.87
CA SER A 504 -20.53 -12.45 -20.46
C SER A 504 -19.77 -13.44 -19.57
N SER A 505 -19.88 -14.75 -19.82
CA SER A 505 -19.14 -15.76 -19.08
C SER A 505 -17.63 -15.64 -19.29
N LEU A 506 -17.18 -15.29 -20.49
CA LEU A 506 -15.76 -15.06 -20.76
C LEU A 506 -15.24 -13.83 -20.02
N LEU A 507 -15.96 -12.71 -20.02
CA LEU A 507 -15.59 -11.51 -19.26
C LEU A 507 -15.53 -11.77 -17.75
N ILE A 508 -16.54 -12.44 -17.20
CA ILE A 508 -16.56 -12.84 -15.79
C ILE A 508 -15.39 -13.77 -15.48
N GLY A 509 -15.17 -14.78 -16.33
CA GLY A 509 -14.04 -15.71 -16.21
C GLY A 509 -12.69 -14.99 -16.21
N CYS A 510 -12.45 -14.10 -17.17
CA CYS A 510 -11.24 -13.28 -17.23
C CYS A 510 -11.06 -12.43 -15.97
N SER A 511 -12.12 -11.77 -15.48
CA SER A 511 -12.04 -10.98 -14.25
C SER A 511 -11.71 -11.84 -13.03
N LEU A 512 -12.28 -13.03 -12.92
CA LEU A 512 -12.01 -13.96 -11.82
C LEU A 512 -10.58 -14.51 -11.88
N VAL A 513 -10.08 -14.80 -13.08
CA VAL A 513 -8.68 -15.22 -13.28
C VAL A 513 -7.73 -14.11 -12.88
N VAL A 514 -7.94 -12.87 -13.35
CA VAL A 514 -7.10 -11.72 -12.97
C VAL A 514 -7.15 -11.48 -11.46
N ALA A 515 -8.33 -11.49 -10.85
CA ALA A 515 -8.49 -11.34 -9.41
C ALA A 515 -7.78 -12.47 -8.64
N SER A 516 -7.89 -13.71 -9.10
CA SER A 516 -7.22 -14.87 -8.49
C SER A 516 -5.70 -14.75 -8.58
N VAL A 517 -5.17 -14.36 -9.74
CA VAL A 517 -3.71 -14.15 -9.94
C VAL A 517 -3.21 -13.01 -9.06
N MET A 518 -3.91 -11.88 -9.02
CA MET A 518 -3.55 -10.74 -8.16
C MET A 518 -3.59 -11.14 -6.68
N LEU A 519 -4.61 -11.90 -6.26
CA LEU A 519 -4.72 -12.42 -4.90
C LEU A 519 -3.60 -13.41 -4.58
N SER A 520 -3.25 -14.32 -5.49
CA SER A 520 -2.14 -15.26 -5.30
C SER A 520 -0.81 -14.53 -5.15
N ILE A 521 -0.55 -13.49 -5.97
CA ILE A 521 0.65 -12.66 -5.84
C ILE A 521 0.66 -11.92 -4.49
N ALA A 522 -0.48 -11.36 -4.08
CA ALA A 522 -0.60 -10.67 -2.80
C ALA A 522 -0.35 -11.59 -1.60
N ILE A 523 -0.91 -12.82 -1.62
CA ILE A 523 -0.70 -13.82 -0.57
C ILE A 523 0.76 -14.29 -0.55
N GLN A 524 1.38 -14.52 -1.71
CA GLN A 524 2.80 -14.90 -1.79
C GLN A 524 3.75 -13.79 -1.28
N GLY A 525 3.34 -12.52 -1.38
CA GLY A 525 4.10 -11.37 -0.90
C GLY A 525 3.96 -11.08 0.60
N GLN A 526 2.99 -11.70 1.29
CA GLN A 526 2.90 -11.62 2.75
C GLN A 526 3.74 -12.75 3.35
N SER A 527 4.87 -12.41 3.98
CA SER A 527 5.56 -13.34 4.87
C SER A 527 4.60 -13.67 6.01
N LEU A 528 4.09 -14.90 6.02
CA LEU A 528 3.35 -15.49 7.14
C LEU A 528 4.23 -15.61 8.38
#